data_AF-A0A950AQG5-F1
#
_entry.id   AF-A0A950AQG5-F1
#
_cell.length_a   1.000
_cell.length_b   1.000
_cell.length_c   1.000
_cell.angle_alpha   90.00
_cell.angle_beta   90.00
_cell.angle_gamma   90.00
#
_symmetry.space_group_name_H-M   'P 1'
#
loop_
_entity.id
_entity.type
_entity.pdbx_description
1 polymer ?
#
loop_
_entity_poly.entity_id
_entity_poly.type
_entity_poly.pdbx_seq_one_letter_code
_entity_poly.pdbx_strand_id
1 'polypeptide(L)'
;MAPLENLASGRGAFAPSSGEPASPSDGSGQSVGSGSSGRKRVPLGNSSAGGGSTSGNPAGDVGLGGSSGQPGNPDDPFILPQENASTLDKKLKVEVPMEIVVSCGPNGVVLHPGGYRISPGALKGKGAILAKELRSIVRLRQQVDPMIRPRPSIEFLVEPGGFDTYHEARRQTVISGLDWPVSLQVADTKVLDFFPGGRF
;
A
#
# COMPACT_ATOMS: atom_id res chain seq x y z
N MET A 1 -28.07 -35.38 -53.65
CA MET A 1 -28.37 -33.93 -53.52
C MET A 1 -27.09 -33.19 -53.19
N ALA A 2 -26.94 -31.96 -53.67
CA ALA A 2 -25.64 -31.30 -53.87
C ALA A 2 -25.01 -30.73 -52.58
N PRO A 3 -23.67 -30.58 -52.53
CA PRO A 3 -23.00 -29.70 -51.58
C PRO A 3 -23.12 -28.23 -52.02
N LEU A 4 -23.08 -27.30 -51.05
CA LEU A 4 -22.99 -25.86 -51.30
C LEU A 4 -21.62 -25.30 -50.88
N GLU A 5 -21.24 -24.17 -51.47
CA GLU A 5 -19.86 -23.83 -51.77
C GLU A 5 -19.23 -22.74 -50.86
N ASN A 6 -17.92 -22.54 -51.04
CA ASN A 6 -17.08 -21.52 -50.39
C ASN A 6 -17.44 -20.07 -50.79
N LEU A 7 -17.03 -19.11 -49.94
CA LEU A 7 -16.65 -17.68 -50.16
C LEU A 7 -17.12 -16.86 -48.93
N ALA A 8 -16.39 -15.89 -48.36
CA ALA A 8 -15.07 -15.29 -48.62
C ALA A 8 -14.42 -14.91 -47.26
N SER A 9 -13.12 -15.10 -47.03
CA SER A 9 -12.03 -14.15 -47.34
C SER A 9 -12.19 -12.75 -46.71
N GLY A 10 -11.53 -12.55 -45.56
CA GLY A 10 -11.51 -11.29 -44.79
C GLY A 10 -10.16 -11.06 -44.11
N ARG A 11 -9.10 -10.79 -44.90
CA ARG A 11 -7.76 -10.49 -44.39
C ARG A 11 -7.66 -9.04 -43.91
N GLY A 12 -7.74 -8.81 -42.60
CA GLY A 12 -7.33 -7.55 -41.98
C GLY A 12 -5.81 -7.50 -41.79
N ALA A 13 -5.11 -6.76 -42.64
CA ALA A 13 -3.68 -6.54 -42.50
C ALA A 13 -3.41 -5.34 -41.56
N PHE A 14 -2.82 -5.59 -40.40
CA PHE A 14 -2.32 -4.55 -39.50
C PHE A 14 -0.81 -4.39 -39.73
N ALA A 15 -0.38 -3.23 -40.21
CA ALA A 15 1.02 -2.96 -40.51
C ALA A 15 1.83 -2.68 -39.22
N PRO A 16 3.06 -3.22 -39.09
CA PRO A 16 3.95 -2.85 -37.99
C PRO A 16 4.49 -1.43 -38.18
N SER A 17 4.23 -0.56 -37.21
CA SER A 17 4.87 0.75 -37.11
C SER A 17 6.30 0.58 -36.57
N SER A 18 7.29 0.68 -37.46
CA SER A 18 8.71 0.76 -37.10
C SER A 18 9.05 2.16 -36.56
N GLY A 19 9.10 2.31 -35.24
CA GLY A 19 9.57 3.52 -34.55
C GLY A 19 11.02 3.36 -34.06
N GLU A 20 11.84 4.40 -34.28
CA GLU A 20 13.30 4.38 -34.08
C GLU A 20 13.78 4.30 -32.62
N PRO A 21 15.01 3.79 -32.38
CA PRO A 21 15.66 3.85 -31.07
C PRO A 21 16.25 5.24 -30.78
N ALA A 22 15.81 5.86 -29.68
CA ALA A 22 16.42 7.10 -29.18
C ALA A 22 17.72 6.82 -28.40
N SER A 23 18.75 7.64 -28.64
CA SER A 23 20.13 7.46 -28.16
C SER A 23 20.31 7.54 -26.64
N PRO A 24 21.31 6.83 -26.06
CA PRO A 24 21.75 7.07 -24.69
C PRO A 24 22.45 8.44 -24.59
N SER A 25 22.12 9.21 -23.55
CA SER A 25 22.82 10.46 -23.22
C SER A 25 23.92 10.20 -22.20
N ASP A 26 25.16 10.39 -22.64
CA ASP A 26 26.37 10.22 -21.83
C ASP A 26 26.53 11.38 -20.83
N GLY A 27 26.27 11.12 -19.55
CA GLY A 27 26.27 12.10 -18.47
C GLY A 27 27.62 12.24 -17.75
N SER A 28 28.67 12.66 -18.47
CA SER A 28 30.00 12.85 -17.89
C SER A 28 30.07 14.08 -16.97
N GLY A 29 29.91 13.87 -15.65
CA GLY A 29 30.01 14.91 -14.62
C GLY A 29 31.16 14.65 -13.64
N GLN A 30 32.37 15.09 -13.99
CA GLN A 30 33.50 15.10 -13.06
C GLN A 30 33.42 16.33 -12.14
N SER A 31 33.53 16.14 -10.83
CA SER A 31 33.99 17.19 -9.92
C SER A 31 34.96 16.62 -8.88
N VAL A 32 36.21 17.07 -8.99
CA VAL A 32 37.30 16.72 -8.08
C VAL A 32 37.22 17.59 -6.81
N GLY A 33 37.39 16.95 -5.65
CA GLY A 33 37.28 17.61 -4.33
C GLY A 33 38.32 17.10 -3.34
N SER A 34 39.59 17.45 -3.55
CA SER A 34 40.69 17.02 -2.70
C SER A 34 40.76 17.80 -1.38
N GLY A 35 40.72 17.06 -0.27
CA GLY A 35 41.60 17.27 0.88
C GLY A 35 41.29 18.39 1.89
N SER A 36 41.08 17.99 3.14
CA SER A 36 41.85 18.55 4.27
C SER A 36 41.81 17.63 5.48
N SER A 37 42.98 17.17 5.93
CA SER A 37 43.15 16.52 7.24
C SER A 37 43.57 17.59 8.26
N GLY A 38 42.80 17.85 9.33
CA GLY A 38 43.01 19.10 10.08
C GLY A 38 42.48 19.24 11.51
N ARG A 39 42.95 18.39 12.43
CA ARG A 39 43.18 18.70 13.87
C ARG A 39 41.99 18.96 14.83
N LYS A 40 42.10 18.31 15.99
CA LYS A 40 41.40 18.55 17.26
C LYS A 40 41.50 20.02 17.74
N ARG A 41 40.45 20.55 18.38
CA ARG A 41 40.49 21.18 19.74
C ARG A 41 39.09 21.61 20.24
N VAL A 42 38.85 21.32 21.52
CA VAL A 42 37.90 21.99 22.45
C VAL A 42 38.67 23.08 23.23
N PRO A 43 38.10 23.89 24.16
CA PRO A 43 36.71 24.32 24.45
C PRO A 43 36.59 25.89 24.54
N LEU A 44 35.58 26.42 25.28
CA LEU A 44 35.27 27.84 25.62
C LEU A 44 34.66 28.67 24.46
N GLY A 45 33.69 29.59 24.68
CA GLY A 45 32.92 29.95 25.88
C GLY A 45 32.13 31.27 25.71
N ASN A 46 31.13 31.53 26.57
CA ASN A 46 30.35 32.78 26.76
C ASN A 46 29.44 33.27 25.59
N SER A 47 28.10 33.29 25.74
CA SER A 47 27.24 34.32 26.41
C SER A 47 27.03 35.59 25.56
N SER A 48 25.86 35.84 24.96
CA SER A 48 24.66 36.50 25.56
C SER A 48 23.75 36.97 24.39
N ALA A 49 22.47 37.39 24.48
CA ALA A 49 21.51 37.61 25.57
C ALA A 49 20.05 37.47 25.04
N GLY A 50 19.07 37.38 25.96
CA GLY A 50 17.62 37.58 25.69
C GLY A 50 16.78 36.29 25.66
N GLY A 51 15.73 36.12 26.48
CA GLY A 51 15.21 36.96 27.58
C GLY A 51 13.69 36.79 27.77
N GLY A 52 13.24 36.35 28.96
CA GLY A 52 11.84 36.05 29.30
C GLY A 52 11.59 34.53 29.37
N SER A 53 11.39 33.84 30.51
CA SER A 53 10.65 34.14 31.77
C SER A 53 9.14 34.30 31.52
N THR A 54 8.17 33.69 32.23
CA THR A 54 8.09 32.72 33.36
C THR A 54 6.61 32.24 33.43
N SER A 55 6.16 31.18 34.12
CA SER A 55 6.68 30.19 35.10
C SER A 55 6.09 28.79 34.76
N GLY A 56 6.12 27.70 35.54
CA GLY A 56 6.69 27.40 36.87
C GLY A 56 5.67 27.28 38.02
N ASN A 57 5.02 26.10 38.19
CA ASN A 57 5.13 25.26 39.42
C ASN A 57 4.35 23.92 39.36
N PRO A 58 4.60 22.97 40.29
CA PRO A 58 4.28 21.55 40.10
C PRO A 58 3.33 20.91 41.13
N ALA A 59 3.12 19.60 40.93
CA ALA A 59 2.84 18.56 41.93
C ALA A 59 1.41 18.38 42.49
N GLY A 60 0.98 17.10 42.46
CA GLY A 60 0.02 16.52 43.39
C GLY A 60 -1.46 16.61 43.02
N ASP A 61 -2.07 15.47 42.67
CA ASP A 61 -3.18 14.92 43.49
C ASP A 61 -3.38 13.41 43.23
N VAL A 62 -3.89 12.69 44.24
CA VAL A 62 -4.28 11.27 44.18
C VAL A 62 -5.80 11.16 44.34
N GLY A 63 -6.52 11.32 43.23
CA GLY A 63 -7.99 11.28 43.19
C GLY A 63 -8.58 9.88 43.00
N LEU A 64 -8.84 9.15 44.09
CA LEU A 64 -9.84 8.07 44.10
C LEU A 64 -11.24 8.67 44.30
N GLY A 65 -12.12 8.52 43.32
CA GLY A 65 -13.53 8.91 43.42
C GLY A 65 -14.25 8.66 42.09
N GLY A 66 -15.43 8.05 42.01
CA GLY A 66 -16.37 7.72 43.09
C GLY A 66 -17.50 8.74 43.20
N SER A 67 -18.30 8.87 42.14
CA SER A 67 -19.65 9.46 42.18
C SER A 67 -20.54 8.60 41.27
N SER A 68 -21.38 7.70 41.81
CA SER A 68 -22.56 7.94 42.67
C SER A 68 -23.74 8.50 41.86
N GLY A 69 -24.80 7.71 41.76
CA GLY A 69 -26.00 8.06 41.02
C GLY A 69 -26.70 9.29 41.60
N GLN A 70 -27.20 10.14 40.71
CA GLN A 70 -27.97 11.32 41.08
C GLN A 70 -29.45 10.95 41.24
N PRO A 71 -30.12 11.30 42.36
CA PRO A 71 -31.54 11.09 42.53
C PRO A 71 -32.35 12.02 41.62
N GLY A 72 -33.55 11.58 41.22
CA GLY A 72 -34.31 12.23 40.15
C GLY A 72 -34.91 13.59 40.51
N ASN A 73 -34.93 14.48 39.52
CA ASN A 73 -35.91 15.55 39.41
C ASN A 73 -37.10 15.01 38.59
N PRO A 74 -38.32 14.98 39.15
CA PRO A 74 -39.53 14.72 38.38
C PRO A 74 -40.16 16.05 37.97
N ASP A 75 -39.84 16.57 36.77
CA ASP A 75 -40.64 17.55 36.00
C ASP A 75 -39.88 18.03 34.74
N ASP A 76 -39.50 17.12 33.84
CA ASP A 76 -39.01 17.51 32.50
C ASP A 76 -39.43 16.49 31.43
N PRO A 77 -40.43 16.79 30.57
CA PRO A 77 -40.91 15.88 29.55
C PRO A 77 -40.06 15.94 28.27
N PHE A 78 -39.77 14.76 27.69
CA PHE A 78 -39.02 14.54 26.44
C PHE A 78 -37.48 14.61 26.53
N ILE A 79 -36.89 13.74 27.36
CA ILE A 79 -35.62 13.10 26.99
C ILE A 79 -35.91 12.16 25.81
N LEU A 80 -35.62 12.61 24.58
CA LEU A 80 -35.58 11.72 23.42
C LEU A 80 -34.45 10.70 23.64
N PRO A 81 -34.68 9.39 23.46
CA PRO A 81 -33.60 8.42 23.45
C PRO A 81 -32.63 8.78 22.33
N GLN A 82 -31.35 8.95 22.66
CA GLN A 82 -30.29 9.13 21.67
C GLN A 82 -30.03 7.78 20.99
N GLU A 83 -30.96 7.36 20.13
CA GLU A 83 -30.90 6.11 19.39
C GLU A 83 -29.71 6.10 18.43
N ASN A 84 -28.56 5.60 18.90
CA ASN A 84 -27.65 4.68 18.20
C ASN A 84 -27.59 4.82 16.66
N ALA A 85 -27.39 6.03 16.13
CA ALA A 85 -27.36 6.31 14.69
C ALA A 85 -26.34 5.43 13.92
N SER A 86 -25.31 4.95 14.63
CA SER A 86 -24.33 3.95 14.20
C SER A 86 -24.91 2.60 13.74
N THR A 87 -26.22 2.35 13.90
CA THR A 87 -26.88 1.12 13.44
C THR A 87 -27.57 1.27 12.07
N LEU A 88 -28.01 2.47 11.69
CA LEU A 88 -28.79 2.68 10.47
C LEU A 88 -27.89 2.76 9.22
N ASP A 89 -26.68 3.33 9.37
CA ASP A 89 -25.59 3.34 8.38
C ASP A 89 -25.04 1.94 7.98
N LYS A 90 -25.52 0.88 8.64
CA LYS A 90 -25.16 -0.51 8.34
C LYS A 90 -26.11 -1.17 7.33
N LYS A 91 -27.27 -0.59 7.03
CA LYS A 91 -28.36 -1.31 6.32
C LYS A 91 -28.34 -1.19 4.79
N LEU A 92 -27.54 -0.29 4.21
CA LEU A 92 -27.52 -0.01 2.76
C LEU A 92 -26.17 -0.22 2.06
N LYS A 93 -25.10 -0.56 2.79
CA LYS A 93 -23.76 -0.68 2.21
C LYS A 93 -23.47 -2.11 1.79
N VAL A 94 -23.41 -2.35 0.48
CA VAL A 94 -23.18 -3.66 -0.12
C VAL A 94 -21.77 -4.15 0.18
N GLU A 95 -21.62 -5.34 0.75
CA GLU A 95 -20.30 -5.97 0.88
C GLU A 95 -19.84 -6.48 -0.49
N VAL A 96 -18.67 -6.04 -0.94
CA VAL A 96 -18.11 -6.41 -2.24
C VAL A 96 -16.75 -7.06 -2.02
N PRO A 97 -16.52 -8.31 -2.46
CA PRO A 97 -15.21 -8.93 -2.39
C PRO A 97 -14.22 -8.14 -3.23
N MET A 98 -13.03 -7.90 -2.68
CA MET A 98 -11.95 -7.18 -3.34
C MET A 98 -10.68 -8.03 -3.30
N GLU A 99 -10.27 -8.52 -4.46
CA GLU A 99 -9.02 -9.24 -4.62
C GLU A 99 -7.88 -8.26 -4.89
N ILE A 100 -6.75 -8.46 -4.21
CA ILE A 100 -5.53 -7.67 -4.38
C ILE A 100 -4.40 -8.66 -4.68
N VAL A 101 -3.96 -8.68 -5.94
CA VAL A 101 -2.89 -9.55 -6.39
C VAL A 101 -1.54 -8.88 -6.12
N VAL A 102 -0.66 -9.62 -5.46
CA VAL A 102 0.68 -9.21 -5.05
C VAL A 102 1.68 -10.09 -5.81
N SER A 103 2.09 -9.62 -6.99
CA SER A 103 3.06 -10.32 -7.83
C SER A 103 4.46 -10.14 -7.27
N CYS A 104 5.06 -11.21 -6.76
CA CYS A 104 6.40 -11.26 -6.20
C CYS A 104 7.38 -11.78 -7.25
N GLY A 105 8.23 -10.89 -7.79
CA GLY A 105 9.28 -11.23 -8.74
C GLY A 105 10.69 -10.97 -8.21
N PRO A 106 11.73 -11.32 -8.98
CA PRO A 106 13.13 -11.04 -8.63
C PRO A 106 13.41 -9.54 -8.55
N ASN A 107 12.66 -8.73 -9.32
CA ASN A 107 12.80 -7.28 -9.40
C ASN A 107 11.96 -6.51 -8.34
N GLY A 108 11.26 -7.21 -7.44
CA GLY A 108 10.41 -6.61 -6.42
C GLY A 108 8.96 -7.08 -6.47
N VAL A 109 8.07 -6.32 -5.81
CA VAL A 109 6.63 -6.59 -5.77
C VAL A 109 5.87 -5.64 -6.68
N VAL A 110 4.87 -6.15 -7.40
CA VAL A 110 3.85 -5.35 -8.10
C VAL A 110 2.48 -5.62 -7.47
N LEU A 111 1.73 -4.54 -7.15
CA LEU A 111 0.39 -4.64 -6.58
C LEU A 111 -0.68 -4.31 -7.62
N HIS A 112 -1.68 -5.18 -7.72
CA HIS A 112 -2.88 -4.98 -8.53
C HIS A 112 -4.13 -5.02 -7.63
N PRO A 113 -5.13 -4.14 -7.83
CA PRO A 113 -5.21 -3.09 -8.84
C PRO A 113 -4.31 -1.87 -8.52
N GLY A 114 -3.81 -1.20 -9.57
CA GLY A 114 -3.05 0.06 -9.46
C GLY A 114 -1.64 0.02 -10.07
N GLY A 115 -1.00 -1.16 -10.15
CA GLY A 115 0.32 -1.31 -10.77
C GLY A 115 1.47 -0.73 -9.94
N TYR A 116 1.26 -0.50 -8.64
CA TYR A 116 2.29 0.02 -7.74
C TYR A 116 3.46 -0.95 -7.64
N ARG A 117 4.69 -0.43 -7.74
CA ARG A 117 5.92 -1.24 -7.71
C ARG A 117 6.75 -0.93 -6.46
N ILE A 118 7.11 -1.95 -5.70
CA ILE A 118 7.96 -1.84 -4.51
C ILE A 118 9.26 -2.60 -4.78
N SER A 119 10.40 -1.92 -4.72
CA SER A 119 11.71 -2.54 -4.96
C SER A 119 12.11 -3.51 -3.83
N PRO A 120 12.99 -4.50 -4.08
CA PRO A 120 13.44 -5.44 -3.05
C PRO A 120 14.11 -4.76 -1.87
N GLY A 121 14.83 -3.65 -2.10
CA GLY A 121 15.45 -2.85 -1.05
C GLY A 121 14.43 -2.12 -0.16
N ALA A 122 13.31 -1.66 -0.73
CA ALA A 122 12.23 -1.03 0.04
C ALA A 122 11.48 -2.06 0.91
N LEU A 123 11.29 -3.30 0.41
CA LEU A 123 10.69 -4.40 1.19
C LEU A 123 11.57 -4.81 2.38
N LYS A 124 12.90 -4.84 2.21
CA LYS A 124 13.86 -5.13 3.29
C LYS A 124 14.04 -4.01 4.32
N GLY A 125 13.38 -2.87 4.13
CA GLY A 125 13.43 -1.73 5.05
C GLY A 125 12.72 -1.98 6.38
N LYS A 126 12.98 -1.11 7.38
CA LYS A 126 12.30 -1.14 8.69
C LYS A 126 10.83 -0.66 8.65
N GLY A 127 10.30 -0.35 7.47
CA GLY A 127 8.95 0.18 7.28
C GLY A 127 8.03 -0.83 6.61
N ALA A 128 6.80 -0.96 7.12
CA ALA A 128 5.73 -1.77 6.54
C ALA A 128 5.11 -1.11 5.29
N ILE A 129 5.95 -0.85 4.28
CA ILE A 129 5.56 -0.13 3.05
C ILE A 129 4.47 -0.92 2.31
N LEU A 130 4.60 -2.25 2.18
CA LEU A 130 3.59 -3.08 1.52
C LEU A 130 2.22 -2.94 2.18
N ALA A 131 2.17 -3.05 3.51
CA ALA A 131 0.94 -2.93 4.28
C ALA A 131 0.31 -1.52 4.19
N LYS A 132 1.13 -0.48 4.07
CA LYS A 132 0.67 0.88 3.81
C LYS A 132 -0.01 0.98 2.44
N GLU A 133 0.63 0.49 1.38
CA GLU A 133 0.06 0.55 0.03
C GLU A 133 -1.19 -0.32 -0.14
N LEU A 134 -1.21 -1.52 0.47
CA LEU A 134 -2.40 -2.37 0.54
C LEU A 134 -3.59 -1.62 1.17
N ARG A 135 -3.37 -0.89 2.29
CA ARG A 135 -4.41 -0.05 2.91
C ARG A 135 -4.78 1.16 2.06
N SER A 136 -3.84 1.76 1.32
CA SER A 136 -4.11 2.84 0.37
C SER A 136 -5.05 2.39 -0.75
N ILE A 137 -4.82 1.22 -1.34
CA ILE A 137 -5.64 0.63 -2.41
C ILE A 137 -7.10 0.45 -1.95
N VAL A 138 -7.32 -0.14 -0.76
CA VAL A 138 -8.67 -0.34 -0.20
C VAL A 138 -9.37 1.00 0.09
N ARG A 139 -8.66 1.97 0.67
CA ARG A 139 -9.19 3.32 0.93
C ARG A 139 -9.57 4.05 -0.34
N LEU A 140 -8.74 3.99 -1.38
CA LEU A 140 -9.02 4.60 -2.68
C LEU A 140 -10.29 3.99 -3.29
N ARG A 141 -10.47 2.66 -3.21
CA ARG A 141 -11.71 2.03 -3.69
C ARG A 141 -12.94 2.50 -2.93
N GLN A 142 -12.85 2.67 -1.60
CA GLN A 142 -13.94 3.20 -0.78
C GLN A 142 -14.23 4.70 -1.02
N GLN A 143 -13.25 5.47 -1.49
CA GLN A 143 -13.46 6.87 -1.90
C GLN A 143 -14.14 6.98 -3.27
N VAL A 144 -13.78 6.10 -4.21
CA VAL A 144 -14.39 6.04 -5.54
C VAL A 144 -15.83 5.52 -5.48
N ASP A 145 -16.11 4.55 -4.60
CA ASP A 145 -17.45 4.01 -4.38
C ASP A 145 -17.77 3.98 -2.87
N PRO A 146 -18.44 5.04 -2.35
CA PRO A 146 -18.77 5.15 -0.93
C PRO A 146 -19.98 4.30 -0.52
N MET A 147 -20.69 3.69 -1.48
CA MET A 147 -21.84 2.81 -1.21
C MET A 147 -21.42 1.38 -0.88
N ILE A 148 -20.21 0.96 -1.28
CA ILE A 148 -19.72 -0.39 -1.00
C ILE A 148 -18.86 -0.47 0.29
N ARG A 149 -18.80 -1.67 0.85
CA ARG A 149 -17.80 -2.08 1.84
C ARG A 149 -16.88 -3.10 1.18
N PRO A 150 -15.67 -2.69 0.75
CA PRO A 150 -14.70 -3.64 0.21
C PRO A 150 -14.32 -4.67 1.27
N ARG A 151 -14.36 -5.95 0.91
CA ARG A 151 -13.82 -7.05 1.71
C ARG A 151 -12.51 -7.51 1.07
N PRO A 152 -11.37 -6.96 1.48
CA PRO A 152 -10.09 -7.26 0.86
C PRO A 152 -9.65 -8.70 1.13
N SER A 153 -9.00 -9.27 0.13
CA SER A 153 -8.30 -10.55 0.14
C SER A 153 -7.00 -10.39 -0.63
N ILE A 154 -5.96 -11.08 -0.20
CA ILE A 154 -4.61 -10.96 -0.76
C ILE A 154 -4.26 -12.25 -1.48
N GLU A 155 -3.97 -12.14 -2.78
CA GLU A 155 -3.42 -13.25 -3.54
C GLU A 155 -1.93 -13.00 -3.82
N PHE A 156 -1.05 -13.84 -3.31
CA PHE A 156 0.37 -13.79 -3.68
C PHE A 156 0.60 -14.61 -4.95
N LEU A 157 1.11 -13.97 -6.01
CA LEU A 157 1.57 -14.63 -7.22
C LEU A 157 3.10 -14.62 -7.24
N VAL A 158 3.74 -15.77 -7.04
CA VAL A 158 5.21 -15.85 -6.98
C VAL A 158 5.78 -16.23 -8.34
N GLU A 159 6.47 -15.30 -8.98
CA GLU A 159 7.19 -15.51 -10.22
C GLU A 159 8.49 -16.31 -9.99
N PRO A 160 9.08 -16.94 -11.02
CA PRO A 160 10.37 -17.59 -10.92
C PRO A 160 11.46 -16.66 -10.37
N GLY A 161 12.12 -17.05 -9.28
CA GLY A 161 13.10 -16.22 -8.57
C GLY A 161 12.51 -15.17 -7.60
N GLY A 162 11.19 -15.06 -7.49
CA GLY A 162 10.49 -14.15 -6.58
C GLY A 162 10.34 -14.64 -5.13
N PHE A 163 10.93 -15.78 -4.76
CA PHE A 163 10.68 -16.45 -3.48
C PHE A 163 11.12 -15.62 -2.25
N ASP A 164 12.32 -15.01 -2.30
CA ASP A 164 12.80 -14.12 -1.24
C ASP A 164 11.90 -12.89 -1.08
N THR A 165 11.49 -12.32 -2.22
CA THR A 165 10.55 -11.19 -2.30
C THR A 165 9.20 -11.54 -1.68
N TYR A 166 8.68 -12.75 -1.95
CA TYR A 166 7.46 -13.27 -1.34
C TYR A 166 7.58 -13.44 0.18
N HIS A 167 8.67 -14.04 0.66
CA HIS A 167 8.90 -14.23 2.09
C HIS A 167 8.92 -12.89 2.83
N GLU A 168 9.58 -11.88 2.25
CA GLU A 168 9.65 -10.54 2.85
C GLU A 168 8.30 -9.81 2.79
N ALA A 169 7.58 -9.91 1.67
CA ALA A 169 6.23 -9.36 1.53
C ALA A 169 5.26 -9.97 2.55
N ARG A 170 5.22 -11.30 2.66
CA ARG A 170 4.41 -12.03 3.65
C ARG A 170 4.78 -11.64 5.08
N ARG A 171 6.08 -11.51 5.38
CA ARG A 171 6.58 -11.06 6.69
C ARG A 171 6.04 -9.67 7.04
N GLN A 172 6.06 -8.72 6.10
CA GLN A 172 5.45 -7.40 6.32
C GLN A 172 3.93 -7.49 6.58
N THR A 173 3.19 -8.26 5.77
CA THR A 173 1.73 -8.40 5.93
C THR A 173 1.34 -8.94 7.31
N VAL A 174 2.02 -10.01 7.77
CA VAL A 174 1.78 -10.63 9.07
C VAL A 174 2.14 -9.67 10.23
N ILE A 175 3.34 -9.06 10.19
CA ILE A 175 3.79 -8.13 11.25
C ILE A 175 2.89 -6.89 11.34
N SER A 176 2.30 -6.47 10.23
CA SER A 176 1.42 -5.29 10.17
C SER A 176 0.00 -5.54 10.70
N GLY A 177 -0.31 -6.79 11.09
CA GLY A 177 -1.64 -7.19 11.54
C GLY A 177 -2.71 -7.00 10.46
N LEU A 178 -2.39 -7.30 9.19
CA LEU A 178 -3.44 -7.46 8.18
C LEU A 178 -4.10 -8.82 8.39
N ASP A 179 -5.35 -8.79 8.81
CA ASP A 179 -6.25 -9.91 9.09
C ASP A 179 -6.97 -10.45 7.85
N TRP A 180 -6.58 -9.96 6.67
CA TRP A 180 -7.24 -10.29 5.40
C TRP A 180 -6.92 -11.72 4.97
N PRO A 181 -7.86 -12.45 4.35
CA PRO A 181 -7.59 -13.77 3.79
C PRO A 181 -6.41 -13.74 2.81
N VAL A 182 -5.56 -14.76 2.88
CA VAL A 182 -4.35 -14.87 2.04
C VAL A 182 -4.35 -16.18 1.25
N SER A 183 -4.28 -16.09 -0.08
CA SER A 183 -3.95 -17.21 -0.98
C SER A 183 -2.51 -17.11 -1.50
N LEU A 184 -2.00 -18.23 -2.02
CA LEU A 184 -0.68 -18.31 -2.65
C LEU A 184 -0.80 -19.11 -3.95
N GLN A 185 -0.39 -18.48 -5.05
CA GLN A 185 -0.10 -19.13 -6.33
C GLN A 185 1.40 -19.03 -6.60
N VAL A 186 2.00 -20.11 -7.08
CA VAL A 186 3.39 -20.15 -7.54
C VAL A 186 3.36 -20.39 -9.04
N ALA A 187 3.99 -19.49 -9.82
CA ALA A 187 4.06 -19.63 -11.26
C ALA A 187 5.10 -20.70 -11.63
N ASP A 188 4.64 -21.91 -11.88
CA ASP A 188 5.47 -23.00 -12.39
C ASP A 188 5.97 -22.66 -13.81
N THR A 189 7.30 -22.67 -13.99
CA THR A 189 7.94 -22.38 -15.29
C THR A 189 7.46 -23.31 -16.42
N LYS A 190 7.05 -24.53 -16.07
CA LYS A 190 6.56 -25.58 -16.97
C LYS A 190 5.30 -25.19 -17.76
N VAL A 191 4.56 -24.17 -17.33
CA VAL A 191 3.39 -23.67 -18.07
C VAL A 191 3.79 -22.71 -19.19
N LEU A 192 4.94 -22.03 -19.08
CA LEU A 192 5.45 -21.12 -20.13
C LEU A 192 6.09 -21.87 -21.30
N ASP A 193 6.61 -23.09 -21.06
CA ASP A 193 7.11 -23.98 -22.13
C ASP A 193 5.98 -24.50 -23.06
N PHE A 194 4.72 -24.31 -22.70
CA PHE A 194 3.56 -24.76 -23.49
C PHE A 194 3.14 -23.80 -24.63
N PHE A 195 3.88 -22.70 -24.85
CA PHE A 195 3.74 -21.83 -26.04
C PHE A 195 4.94 -21.91 -26.99
N PRO A 196 5.21 -23.09 -27.62
CA PRO A 196 6.24 -23.18 -28.65
C PRO A 196 5.80 -22.47 -29.94
N GLY A 197 6.43 -21.34 -30.24
CA GLY A 197 6.59 -20.88 -31.62
C GLY A 197 5.48 -20.01 -32.22
N GLY A 198 5.23 -18.84 -31.64
CA GLY A 198 4.64 -17.71 -32.37
C GLY A 198 5.69 -16.93 -33.17
N ARG A 199 6.31 -17.54 -34.19
CA ARG A 199 7.19 -16.80 -35.13
C ARG A 199 6.35 -15.89 -36.03
N PHE A 200 6.54 -14.59 -35.91
CA PHE A 200 6.16 -13.58 -36.90
C PHE A 200 7.31 -12.57 -37.04
#